data_AF-A0A3C0HRP5-F1
#
_entry.id   AF-A0A3C0HRP5-F1
#
_cell.length_a   1.000
_cell.length_b   1.000
_cell.length_c   1.000
_cell.angle_alpha   90.00
_cell.angle_beta   90.00
_cell.angle_gamma   90.00
#
_symmetry.space_group_name_H-M   'P 1'
#
loop_
_entity.id
_entity.type
_entity.pdbx_description
1 polymer ?
#
loop_
_entity_poly.entity_id
_entity_poly.type
_entity_poly.pdbx_seq_one_letter_code
_entity_poly.pdbx_strand_id
1 'polypeptide(L)' 'TMQPSSWHGVTTVVFGNCGVGFAPVHDTDHERLVQLMEGVEDIPGTALHEGLAWNWNSLPEYL' A
#
# COMPACT_ATOMS: atom_id res chain seq x y z
N THR A 1 11.13 9.47 32.20
CA THR A 1 9.67 9.32 32.12
C THR A 1 9.23 9.79 30.75
N MET A 2 8.22 9.19 30.12
CA MET A 2 7.58 9.76 28.93
C MET A 2 6.59 10.85 29.36
N GLN A 3 6.64 12.03 28.75
CA GLN A 3 5.68 13.13 28.98
C GLN A 3 4.72 13.25 27.78
N PRO A 4 3.45 13.65 27.99
CA PRO A 4 2.48 13.75 26.90
C PRO A 4 2.90 14.77 25.84
N SER A 5 2.56 14.52 24.57
CA SER A 5 2.89 15.43 23.45
C SER A 5 2.29 16.82 23.58
N SER A 6 1.17 16.98 24.31
CA SER A 6 0.56 18.28 24.61
C SER A 6 1.48 19.20 25.42
N TRP A 7 2.39 18.65 26.22
CA TRP A 7 3.40 19.43 26.96
C TRP A 7 4.51 19.98 26.05
N HIS A 8 4.54 19.55 24.79
CA HIS A 8 5.52 19.95 23.78
C HIS A 8 4.89 20.82 22.67
N GLY A 9 3.71 21.40 22.92
CA GLY A 9 3.07 22.33 21.98
C GLY A 9 2.25 21.68 20.87
N VAL A 10 2.01 20.36 20.92
CA VAL A 10 1.07 19.70 20.00
C VAL A 10 -0.37 20.05 20.41
N THR A 11 -1.07 20.82 19.58
CA THR A 11 -2.43 21.30 19.85
C THR A 11 -3.51 20.62 19.02
N THR A 12 -3.14 19.83 18.01
CA THR A 12 -4.09 19.16 17.11
C THR A 12 -3.55 17.81 16.69
N VAL A 13 -4.45 16.83 16.56
CA VAL A 13 -4.15 15.49 16.06
C VAL A 13 -5.08 15.20 14.89
N VAL A 14 -4.52 14.72 13.78
CA VAL A 14 -5.27 14.21 12.64
C VAL A 14 -5.05 12.72 12.59
N PHE A 15 -6.13 11.94 12.66
CA PHE A 15 -6.07 10.50 12.47
C PHE A 15 -6.31 10.16 11.01
N GLY A 16 -5.48 9.29 10.48
CA GLY A 16 -5.66 8.65 9.17
C GLY A 16 -5.45 7.16 9.30
N ASN A 17 -6.10 6.38 8.45
CA ASN A 17 -5.78 4.98 8.31
C ASN A 17 -4.52 4.86 7.44
N CYS A 18 -3.55 4.08 7.89
CA CYS A 18 -2.49 3.62 7.02
C CYS A 18 -3.11 2.70 5.97
N GLY A 19 -2.68 2.84 4.72
CA GLY A 19 -3.08 1.95 3.65
C GLY A 19 -2.04 1.98 2.54
N VAL A 20 -1.89 0.84 1.88
CA VAL A 20 -1.07 0.70 0.69
C VAL A 20 -1.96 0.19 -0.46
N GLY A 21 -1.54 0.47 -1.69
CA GLY A 21 -2.28 0.07 -2.88
C GLY A 21 -1.33 -0.27 -4.01
N PHE A 22 -1.88 -0.82 -5.09
CA PHE A 22 -1.11 -1.11 -6.29
C PHE A 22 -0.87 0.17 -7.10
N ALA A 23 0.30 0.21 -7.74
CA ALA A 23 0.64 1.19 -8.75
C ALA A 23 1.09 0.45 -10.01
N PRO A 24 0.96 1.07 -11.20
CA PRO A 24 1.41 0.45 -12.42
C PRO A 24 2.88 0.04 -12.39
N VAL A 25 3.17 -1.17 -12.86
CA VAL A 25 4.50 -1.77 -12.92
C VAL A 25 4.66 -2.54 -14.22
N HIS A 26 5.90 -2.65 -14.70
CA HIS A 26 6.22 -3.43 -15.89
C HIS A 26 5.87 -4.91 -15.69
N ASP A 27 5.50 -5.58 -16.78
CA ASP A 27 5.15 -7.02 -16.81
C ASP A 27 6.17 -7.91 -16.10
N THR A 28 7.46 -7.55 -16.17
CA THR A 28 8.55 -8.28 -15.50
C THR A 28 8.53 -8.19 -13.97
N ASP A 29 7.79 -7.24 -13.40
CA ASP A 29 7.76 -6.93 -11.97
C ASP A 29 6.44 -7.30 -11.29
N HIS A 30 5.47 -7.89 -12.01
CA HIS A 30 4.15 -8.26 -11.48
C HIS A 30 4.26 -9.22 -10.28
N GLU A 31 5.03 -10.30 -10.40
CA GLU A 31 5.27 -11.25 -9.30
C GLU A 31 5.91 -10.58 -8.08
N ARG A 32 6.85 -9.66 -8.32
CA ARG A 32 7.55 -8.95 -7.24
C ARG A 32 6.58 -8.06 -6.45
N LEU A 33 5.66 -7.40 -7.14
CA LEU A 33 4.64 -6.57 -6.51
C LEU A 33 3.63 -7.41 -5.71
N VAL A 34 3.23 -8.58 -6.23
CA VAL A 34 2.37 -9.52 -5.49
C VAL A 34 3.04 -10.01 -4.22
N GLN A 35 4.31 -10.44 -4.29
CA GLN A 35 5.06 -10.91 -3.11
C GLN A 35 5.22 -9.81 -2.06
N LEU A 36 5.39 -8.55 -2.49
CA LEU A 36 5.47 -7.42 -1.58
C LEU A 36 4.13 -7.22 -0.85
N MET A 37 3.01 -7.29 -1.56
CA MET A 37 1.69 -7.08 -0.97
C MET A 37 1.26 -8.25 -0.08
N GLU A 38 1.64 -9.47 -0.43
CA GLU A 38 1.47 -10.64 0.43
C GLU A 38 2.24 -10.48 1.75
N GLY A 39 3.44 -9.89 1.72
CA GLY A 39 4.19 -9.61 2.95
C GLY A 39 3.72 -8.39 3.74
N VAL A 40 3.26 -7.32 3.09
CA VAL A 40 2.90 -6.05 3.75
C VAL A 40 1.48 -6.09 4.31
N GLU A 41 0.52 -6.58 3.54
CA GLU A 41 -0.90 -6.57 3.90
C GLU A 41 -1.43 -7.96 4.31
N ASP A 42 -0.57 -8.99 4.34
CA ASP A 42 -0.92 -10.37 4.69
C ASP A 42 -2.05 -10.95 3.82
N ILE A 43 -2.11 -10.50 2.55
CA ILE A 43 -3.09 -10.97 1.55
C ILE A 43 -2.49 -12.13 0.75
N PRO A 44 -3.14 -13.30 0.66
CA PRO A 44 -2.62 -14.44 -0.09
C PRO A 44 -2.31 -14.10 -1.55
N GLY A 45 -1.12 -14.49 -2.04
CA GLY A 45 -0.70 -14.20 -3.42
C GLY A 45 -1.63 -14.77 -4.49
N THR A 46 -2.35 -15.86 -4.19
CA THR A 46 -3.39 -16.45 -5.07
C THR A 46 -4.57 -15.51 -5.26
N ALA A 47 -5.03 -14.86 -4.18
CA ALA A 47 -6.12 -13.90 -4.24
C ALA A 47 -5.73 -12.66 -5.06
N LEU A 48 -4.47 -12.24 -4.97
CA LEU A 48 -3.93 -11.13 -5.75
C LEU A 48 -3.78 -11.48 -7.24
N HIS A 49 -3.33 -12.69 -7.57
CA HIS A 49 -3.23 -13.14 -8.97
C HIS A 49 -4.59 -13.23 -9.65
N GLU A 50 -5.63 -13.67 -8.94
CA GLU A 50 -6.98 -13.77 -9.47
C GLU A 50 -7.70 -12.40 -9.52
N GLY A 51 -7.39 -11.51 -8.57
CA GLY A 51 -8.07 -10.23 -8.41
C GLY A 51 -7.53 -9.09 -9.28
N LEU A 52 -6.33 -9.21 -9.85
CA LEU A 52 -5.68 -8.16 -10.63
C LEU A 52 -5.69 -8.48 -12.13
N ALA A 53 -6.14 -7.53 -12.94
CA ALA A 53 -6.27 -7.69 -14.40
C ALA A 53 -4.95 -7.47 -15.18
N TRP A 54 -3.92 -6.88 -14.56
CA TRP A 54 -2.58 -6.63 -15.12
C TRP A 54 -2.53 -5.92 -16.50
N ASN A 55 -3.60 -5.24 -16.88
CA ASN A 55 -3.73 -4.57 -18.19
C ASN A 55 -3.21 -3.12 -18.18
N TRP A 56 -2.29 -2.81 -17.27
CA TRP A 56 -1.80 -1.47 -17.01
C TRP A 56 -0.28 -1.49 -16.79
N ASN A 57 0.41 -0.57 -17.45
CA ASN A 57 1.84 -0.32 -17.30
C ASN A 57 2.13 1.16 -17.00
N SER A 58 1.10 2.00 -17.02
CA SER A 58 1.17 3.44 -16.74
C SER A 58 -0.05 3.91 -15.94
N LEU A 59 0.07 5.07 -15.26
CA LEU A 59 -1.05 5.62 -14.48
C LEU A 59 -2.31 5.85 -15.31
N PRO A 60 -2.24 6.40 -16.54
CA PRO A 60 -3.43 6.58 -17.38
C PRO A 60 -4.14 5.28 -17.78
N GLU A 61 -3.46 4.14 -17.77
CA GLU A 61 -4.07 2.82 -18.05
C GLU A 61 -4.67 2.19 -16.78
N TYR A 62 -4.19 2.58 -15.60
CA TYR A 62 -4.64 2.08 -14.31
C TYR A 62 -5.89 2.81 -13.77
N LEU A 63 -6.08 4.07 -14.16
CA LEU A 63 -7.23 4.92 -13.79
C LEU A 63 -8.37 4.78 -14.81
#